data_AF-A0A098AZ10-F1
#
_entry.id   AF-A0A098AZ10-F1
#
_cell.length_a   1.000
_cell.length_b   1.000
_cell.length_c   1.000
_cell.angle_alpha   90.00
_cell.angle_beta   90.00
_cell.angle_gamma   90.00
#
_symmetry.space_group_name_H-M   'P 1'
#
loop_
_entity.id
_entity.type
_entity.pdbx_description
1 polymer ?
#
loop_
_entity_poly.entity_id
_entity_poly.type
_entity_poly.pdbx_seq_one_letter_code
_entity_poly.pdbx_strand_id
1 'polypeptide(L)'
;MDFLVVDFEFSVPQSYGKPRAWFPEIIEVGATVLDSNGKLALDKTFNAFVKPRFWPRLAEESYGITGIRQEDVDQGILLEEAIQHLQKLAHPEAYVVAWGDADRKILGNVCEKYGLKYPFVWENYIDLAEQYKHYRSLDHLISLKKAIEENSIEQIGILHSALDDAINAAQVMARMMSEGWMVKTGEQAHGSEEKRIAEAAQKNSKIII
;
A
#
# COMPACT_ATOMS: atom_id res chain seq x y z
N MET A 1 -11.89 2.18 -14.34
CA MET A 1 -11.17 1.11 -13.62
C MET A 1 -10.47 1.80 -12.50
N ASP A 2 -10.84 1.48 -11.28
CA ASP A 2 -10.54 2.35 -10.15
C ASP A 2 -9.51 1.67 -9.26
N PHE A 3 -8.61 2.47 -8.69
CA PHE A 3 -7.56 2.03 -7.80
C PHE A 3 -7.91 2.49 -6.39
N LEU A 4 -8.01 1.53 -5.48
CA LEU A 4 -8.10 1.80 -4.05
C LEU A 4 -6.67 1.92 -3.52
N VAL A 5 -6.21 3.15 -3.31
CA VAL A 5 -4.88 3.41 -2.75
C VAL A 5 -5.03 3.40 -1.23
N VAL A 6 -4.26 2.55 -0.58
CA VAL A 6 -4.31 2.35 0.88
C VAL A 6 -2.93 2.52 1.47
N ASP A 7 -2.92 2.88 2.74
CA ASP A 7 -1.77 2.75 3.62
C ASP A 7 -2.30 2.43 5.03
N PHE A 8 -1.61 1.56 5.75
CA PHE A 8 -1.98 1.17 7.10
C PHE A 8 -0.81 1.38 8.05
N GLU A 9 -1.12 1.94 9.22
CA GLU A 9 -0.15 1.94 10.32
C GLU A 9 -0.32 0.67 11.17
N PHE A 10 0.80 0.16 11.67
CA PHE A 10 0.84 -1.11 12.40
C PHE A 10 1.37 -0.94 13.82
N SER A 11 0.84 -1.73 14.74
CA SER A 11 1.45 -1.88 16.06
C SER A 11 2.82 -2.53 15.92
N VAL A 12 3.79 -2.04 16.70
CA VAL A 12 5.14 -2.62 16.80
C VAL A 12 5.33 -3.30 18.16
N PRO A 13 6.21 -4.30 18.27
CA PRO A 13 6.44 -4.97 19.54
C PRO A 13 7.29 -4.08 20.45
N GLN A 14 7.16 -4.27 21.76
CA GLN A 14 8.14 -3.75 22.71
C GLN A 14 9.52 -4.34 22.44
N SER A 15 10.56 -3.56 22.72
CA SER A 15 11.97 -3.98 22.57
C SER A 15 12.37 -5.17 23.47
N TYR A 16 11.61 -5.46 24.53
CA TYR A 16 11.85 -6.56 25.46
C TYR A 16 10.55 -7.31 25.77
N GLY A 17 10.68 -8.57 26.22
CA GLY A 17 9.52 -9.36 26.66
C GLY A 17 8.53 -9.75 25.54
N LYS A 18 8.91 -9.62 24.26
CA LYS A 18 8.05 -9.92 23.11
C LYS A 18 7.48 -11.34 23.19
N PRO A 19 6.14 -11.50 23.22
CA PRO A 19 5.52 -12.81 23.15
C PRO A 19 5.95 -13.56 21.88
N ARG A 20 6.20 -14.86 21.99
CA ARG A 20 6.58 -15.69 20.83
C ARG A 20 5.52 -15.67 19.72
N ALA A 21 4.25 -15.49 20.09
CA ALA A 21 3.11 -15.42 19.18
C ALA A 21 2.76 -13.98 18.74
N TRP A 22 3.61 -12.99 19.03
CA TRP A 22 3.34 -11.59 18.67
C TRP A 22 3.29 -11.42 17.15
N PHE A 23 2.32 -10.64 16.69
CA PHE A 23 2.15 -10.24 15.30
C PHE A 23 1.63 -8.79 15.26
N PRO A 24 1.95 -8.03 14.20
CA PRO A 24 1.46 -6.66 14.06
C PRO A 24 -0.05 -6.65 13.81
N GLU A 25 -0.73 -5.69 14.42
CA GLU A 25 -2.14 -5.39 14.18
C GLU A 25 -2.25 -4.02 13.51
N ILE A 26 -3.26 -3.85 12.65
CA ILE A 26 -3.54 -2.55 12.03
C ILE A 26 -4.10 -1.60 13.10
N ILE A 27 -3.55 -0.39 13.19
CA ILE A 27 -3.90 0.64 14.18
C ILE A 27 -4.39 1.96 13.58
N GLU A 28 -4.11 2.20 12.31
CA GLU A 28 -4.73 3.27 11.50
C GLU A 28 -4.98 2.74 10.09
N VAL A 29 -6.07 3.17 9.47
CA VAL A 29 -6.43 2.85 8.10
C VAL A 29 -6.62 4.13 7.32
N GLY A 30 -5.78 4.33 6.31
CA GLY A 30 -5.90 5.41 5.34
C GLY A 30 -6.23 4.87 3.96
N ALA A 31 -7.16 5.53 3.26
CA ALA A 31 -7.46 5.19 1.88
C ALA A 31 -7.97 6.37 1.07
N THR A 32 -7.68 6.32 -0.23
CA THR A 32 -8.24 7.21 -1.25
C THR A 32 -8.49 6.44 -2.55
N VAL A 33 -9.21 7.05 -3.49
CA VAL A 33 -9.50 6.45 -4.79
C VAL A 33 -8.85 7.25 -5.90
N LEU A 34 -8.16 6.54 -6.80
CA LEU A 34 -7.64 7.08 -8.05
C LEU A 34 -8.42 6.44 -9.21
N ASP A 35 -8.95 7.26 -10.13
CA ASP A 35 -9.63 6.73 -11.30
C ASP A 35 -8.65 6.26 -12.39
N SER A 36 -9.17 5.62 -13.44
CA SER A 36 -8.36 5.10 -14.55
C SER A 36 -7.62 6.18 -15.35
N ASN A 37 -7.94 7.46 -15.17
CA ASN A 37 -7.26 8.58 -15.83
C ASN A 37 -6.21 9.22 -14.92
N GLY A 38 -5.97 8.67 -13.73
CA GLY A 38 -5.04 9.23 -12.76
C GLY A 38 -5.60 10.45 -12.02
N LYS A 39 -6.92 10.62 -11.97
CA LYS A 39 -7.54 11.68 -11.16
C LYS A 39 -7.86 11.17 -9.76
N LEU A 40 -7.36 11.88 -8.75
CA LEU A 40 -7.70 11.62 -7.35
C LEU A 40 -9.15 12.06 -7.06
N ALA A 41 -9.92 11.16 -6.48
CA ALA A 41 -11.25 11.46 -5.94
C ALA A 41 -11.11 11.89 -4.48
N LEU A 42 -10.77 13.17 -4.25
CA LEU A 42 -10.59 13.72 -2.90
C LEU A 42 -11.84 13.66 -2.02
N ASP A 43 -13.02 13.50 -2.63
CA ASP A 43 -14.30 13.26 -1.96
C ASP A 43 -14.50 11.79 -1.52
N LYS A 44 -13.60 10.89 -1.95
CA LYS A 44 -13.60 9.46 -1.63
C LYS A 44 -12.36 9.08 -0.83
N THR A 45 -12.25 9.65 0.36
CA THR A 45 -11.20 9.32 1.33
C THR A 45 -11.78 8.61 2.55
N PHE A 46 -10.96 7.81 3.21
CA PHE A 46 -11.28 7.19 4.49
C PHE A 46 -10.07 7.26 5.41
N ASN A 47 -10.31 7.68 6.65
CA ASN A 47 -9.34 7.60 7.73
C ASN A 47 -10.04 7.09 8.99
N ALA A 48 -9.44 6.13 9.68
CA ALA A 48 -9.87 5.71 11.00
C ALA A 48 -8.74 5.04 11.79
N PHE A 49 -8.68 5.33 13.09
CA PHE A 49 -7.94 4.48 14.02
C PHE A 49 -8.67 3.16 14.24
N VAL A 50 -7.89 2.09 14.41
CA VAL A 50 -8.40 0.73 14.61
C VAL A 50 -7.96 0.23 15.98
N LYS A 51 -8.91 -0.34 16.72
CA LYS A 51 -8.65 -0.94 18.03
C LYS A 51 -8.07 -2.35 17.89
N PRO A 52 -6.82 -2.60 18.34
CA PRO A 52 -6.25 -3.95 18.33
C PRO A 52 -7.01 -4.91 19.24
N ARG A 53 -7.15 -6.16 18.80
CA ARG A 53 -7.88 -7.22 19.53
C ARG A 53 -6.95 -8.05 20.41
N PHE A 54 -5.74 -8.37 19.94
CA PHE A 54 -4.81 -9.27 20.65
C PHE A 54 -3.83 -8.50 21.53
N TRP A 55 -3.34 -7.35 21.06
CA TRP A 55 -2.37 -6.51 21.74
C TRP A 55 -2.95 -5.10 21.93
N PRO A 56 -4.01 -4.94 22.75
CA PRO A 56 -4.73 -3.67 22.90
C PRO A 56 -3.90 -2.54 23.51
N ARG A 57 -2.74 -2.86 24.10
CA ARG A 57 -1.79 -1.87 24.61
C ARG A 57 -0.64 -1.69 23.64
N LEU A 58 -0.50 -0.49 23.10
CA LEU A 58 0.60 -0.12 22.21
C LEU A 58 1.92 -0.09 22.99
N ALA A 59 2.98 -0.48 22.31
CA ALA A 59 4.34 -0.22 22.75
C ALA A 59 4.66 1.27 22.64
N GLU A 60 5.56 1.79 23.47
CA GLU A 60 6.00 3.20 23.38
C GLU A 60 6.69 3.46 22.04
N GLU A 61 7.37 2.45 21.51
CA GLU A 61 7.98 2.45 20.19
C GLU A 61 6.98 2.67 19.05
N SER A 62 5.70 2.28 19.20
CA SER A 62 4.66 2.57 18.20
C SER A 62 4.45 4.06 18.04
N TYR A 63 4.35 4.80 19.16
CA TYR A 63 4.17 6.24 19.14
C TYR A 63 5.35 6.96 18.50
N GLY A 64 6.58 6.49 18.72
CA GLY A 64 7.78 7.10 18.14
C GLY A 64 7.84 7.02 16.60
N ILE A 65 7.11 6.07 16.01
CA ILE A 65 7.07 5.86 14.55
C ILE A 65 5.85 6.56 13.95
N THR A 66 4.66 6.31 14.52
CA THR A 66 3.38 6.69 13.91
C THR A 66 2.76 7.94 14.51
N GLY A 67 3.22 8.38 15.70
CA GLY A 67 2.57 9.45 16.47
C GLY A 67 1.22 9.07 17.08
N ILE A 68 0.75 7.83 16.87
CA ILE A 68 -0.55 7.34 17.36
C ILE A 68 -0.48 7.07 18.86
N ARG A 69 -1.43 7.65 19.61
CA ARG A 69 -1.52 7.49 21.06
C ARG A 69 -2.40 6.30 21.41
N GLN A 70 -2.23 5.80 22.63
CA GLN A 70 -3.09 4.74 23.17
C GLN A 70 -4.57 5.14 23.17
N GLU A 71 -4.88 6.41 23.44
CA GLU A 71 -6.26 6.92 23.47
C GLU A 71 -6.92 6.88 22.09
N ASP A 72 -6.13 7.06 21.02
CA ASP A 72 -6.62 7.04 19.63
C ASP A 72 -7.12 5.64 19.26
N VAL A 73 -6.34 4.60 19.57
CA VAL A 73 -6.73 3.20 19.31
C VAL A 73 -7.77 2.68 20.30
N ASP A 74 -7.80 3.19 21.54
CA ASP A 74 -8.82 2.79 22.53
C ASP A 74 -10.22 3.21 22.08
N GLN A 75 -10.32 4.35 21.38
CA GLN A 75 -11.52 4.92 20.75
C GLN A 75 -11.70 4.52 19.28
N GLY A 76 -10.74 3.80 18.71
CA GLY A 76 -10.76 3.35 17.32
C GLY A 76 -11.90 2.37 17.03
N ILE A 77 -12.24 2.25 15.74
CA ILE A 77 -13.24 1.30 15.26
C ILE A 77 -12.68 -0.12 15.24
N LEU A 78 -13.56 -1.10 15.05
CA LEU A 78 -13.12 -2.48 14.82
C LEU A 78 -12.59 -2.65 13.40
N LEU A 79 -11.65 -3.58 13.21
CA LEU A 79 -11.07 -3.85 11.89
C LEU A 79 -12.13 -4.26 10.86
N GLU A 80 -13.11 -5.06 11.27
CA GLU A 80 -14.24 -5.44 10.40
C GLU A 80 -15.05 -4.23 9.90
N GLU A 81 -15.17 -3.17 10.71
CA GLU A 81 -15.84 -1.93 10.31
C GLU A 81 -14.98 -1.17 9.32
N ALA A 82 -13.67 -1.03 9.58
CA ALA A 82 -12.72 -0.41 8.65
C ALA A 82 -12.74 -1.11 7.28
N ILE A 83 -12.73 -2.45 7.27
CA ILE A 83 -12.84 -3.26 6.05
C ILE A 83 -14.14 -2.93 5.28
N GLN A 84 -15.28 -2.83 5.97
CA GLN A 84 -16.55 -2.49 5.32
C GLN A 84 -16.52 -1.09 4.71
N HIS A 85 -15.82 -0.13 5.33
CA HIS A 85 -15.62 1.19 4.75
C HIS A 85 -14.77 1.11 3.48
N LEU A 86 -13.63 0.42 3.52
CA LEU A 86 -12.77 0.24 2.34
C LEU A 86 -13.52 -0.41 1.17
N GLN A 87 -14.32 -1.45 1.44
CA GLN A 87 -15.14 -2.12 0.43
C GLN A 87 -16.26 -1.24 -0.16
N LYS A 88 -16.66 -0.17 0.53
CA LYS A 88 -17.62 0.83 0.01
C LYS A 88 -16.95 1.95 -0.78
N LEU A 89 -15.66 2.22 -0.53
CA LEU A 89 -14.92 3.28 -1.24
C LEU A 89 -14.68 2.93 -2.71
N ALA A 90 -14.35 1.67 -2.98
CA ALA A 90 -14.03 1.19 -4.31
C ALA A 90 -14.82 -0.07 -4.68
N HIS A 91 -14.90 -0.36 -5.98
CA HIS A 91 -15.54 -1.57 -6.48
C HIS A 91 -14.83 -2.83 -5.95
N PRO A 92 -15.51 -3.97 -5.70
CA PRO A 92 -14.87 -5.21 -5.23
C PRO A 92 -13.72 -5.72 -6.11
N GLU A 93 -13.78 -5.42 -7.40
CA GLU A 93 -12.76 -5.77 -8.40
C GLU A 93 -11.71 -4.65 -8.61
N ALA A 94 -11.73 -3.60 -7.78
CA ALA A 94 -10.71 -2.55 -7.82
C ALA A 94 -9.34 -3.14 -7.50
N TYR A 95 -8.31 -2.53 -8.09
CA TYR A 95 -6.94 -2.85 -7.72
C TYR A 95 -6.59 -2.12 -6.43
N VAL A 96 -6.09 -2.85 -5.46
CA VAL A 96 -5.54 -2.28 -4.23
C VAL A 96 -4.10 -1.87 -4.50
N VAL A 97 -3.74 -0.67 -4.10
CA VAL A 97 -2.41 -0.09 -4.33
C VAL A 97 -1.87 0.37 -2.99
N ALA A 98 -0.62 0.03 -2.67
CA ALA A 98 0.09 0.59 -1.52
C ALA A 98 1.56 0.81 -1.85
N TRP A 99 2.27 1.58 -1.03
CA TRP A 99 3.71 1.77 -1.18
C TRP A 99 4.51 0.58 -0.60
N GLY A 100 4.38 -0.57 -1.25
CA GLY A 100 5.01 -1.83 -0.84
C GLY A 100 4.00 -2.96 -0.67
N ASP A 101 4.49 -4.10 -0.19
CA ASP A 101 3.69 -5.32 0.01
C ASP A 101 3.39 -5.63 1.49
N ALA A 102 3.76 -4.72 2.40
CA ALA A 102 3.55 -4.90 3.84
C ALA A 102 2.05 -4.91 4.18
N ASP A 103 1.28 -3.95 3.65
CA ASP A 103 -0.15 -3.77 3.91
C ASP A 103 -0.96 -5.01 3.57
N ARG A 104 -0.78 -5.57 2.37
CA ARG A 104 -1.45 -6.82 1.96
C ARG A 104 -1.12 -7.98 2.89
N LYS A 105 0.17 -8.19 3.19
CA LYS A 105 0.63 -9.31 4.02
C LYS A 105 0.10 -9.20 5.45
N ILE A 106 0.16 -8.00 6.04
CA ILE A 106 -0.28 -7.76 7.40
C ILE A 106 -1.81 -7.84 7.48
N LEU A 107 -2.55 -7.22 6.55
CA LEU A 107 -4.01 -7.35 6.49
C LEU A 107 -4.42 -8.82 6.36
N GLY A 108 -3.76 -9.60 5.49
CA GLY A 108 -4.00 -11.03 5.35
C GLY A 108 -3.81 -11.80 6.66
N ASN A 109 -2.68 -11.59 7.33
CA ASN A 109 -2.39 -12.23 8.61
C ASN A 109 -3.37 -11.79 9.72
N VAL A 110 -3.69 -10.51 9.83
CA VAL A 110 -4.63 -10.02 10.85
C VAL A 110 -6.03 -10.58 10.59
N CYS A 111 -6.49 -10.62 9.33
CA CYS A 111 -7.76 -11.26 8.96
C CYS A 111 -7.79 -12.73 9.40
N GLU A 112 -6.73 -13.50 9.10
CA GLU A 112 -6.63 -14.90 9.54
C GLU A 112 -6.71 -15.03 11.07
N LYS A 113 -5.94 -14.23 11.82
CA LYS A 113 -5.95 -14.24 13.30
C LYS A 113 -7.29 -13.83 13.89
N TYR A 114 -8.01 -12.93 13.22
CA TYR A 114 -9.30 -12.43 13.67
C TYR A 114 -10.48 -13.31 13.24
N GLY A 115 -10.25 -14.31 12.38
CA GLY A 115 -11.30 -15.12 11.77
C GLY A 115 -12.12 -14.37 10.72
N LEU A 116 -11.53 -13.35 10.10
CA LEU A 116 -12.14 -12.53 9.05
C LEU A 116 -11.73 -13.03 7.66
N LYS A 117 -12.63 -12.87 6.68
CA LYS A 117 -12.29 -13.10 5.27
C LYS A 117 -11.44 -11.93 4.77
N TYR A 118 -10.38 -12.23 4.01
CA TYR A 118 -9.61 -11.20 3.33
C TYR A 118 -10.51 -10.42 2.35
N PRO A 119 -10.52 -9.07 2.39
CA PRO A 119 -11.60 -8.28 1.79
C PRO A 119 -11.47 -7.99 0.30
N PHE A 120 -10.31 -8.28 -0.31
CA PHE A 120 -10.00 -7.95 -1.70
C PHE A 120 -9.57 -9.18 -2.50
N VAL A 121 -9.54 -9.07 -3.83
CA VAL A 121 -8.91 -10.09 -4.69
C VAL A 121 -7.40 -10.03 -4.49
N TRP A 122 -6.78 -11.15 -4.12
CA TRP A 122 -5.37 -11.21 -3.73
C TRP A 122 -4.41 -10.83 -4.86
N GLU A 123 -4.79 -11.17 -6.09
CA GLU A 123 -4.06 -10.93 -7.32
C GLU A 123 -4.19 -9.49 -7.82
N ASN A 124 -5.24 -8.76 -7.41
CA ASN A 124 -5.48 -7.36 -7.79
C ASN A 124 -4.77 -6.42 -6.83
N TYR A 125 -3.48 -6.66 -6.59
CA TYR A 125 -2.64 -5.84 -5.72
C TYR A 125 -1.45 -5.27 -6.48
N ILE A 126 -1.20 -3.97 -6.29
CA ILE A 126 -0.09 -3.25 -6.89
C ILE A 126 0.86 -2.78 -5.78
N ASP A 127 2.04 -3.38 -5.74
CA ASP A 127 3.18 -2.81 -5.01
C ASP A 127 3.72 -1.62 -5.80
N LEU A 128 3.30 -0.42 -5.43
CA LEU A 128 3.65 0.80 -6.16
C LEU A 128 5.14 1.12 -6.07
N ALA A 129 5.83 0.72 -4.98
CA ALA A 129 7.26 0.94 -4.83
C ALA A 129 8.05 0.12 -5.87
N GLU A 130 7.67 -1.14 -6.10
CA GLU A 130 8.30 -1.96 -7.14
C GLU A 130 7.93 -1.48 -8.55
N GLN A 131 6.70 -1.00 -8.76
CA GLN A 131 6.32 -0.36 -10.03
C GLN A 131 7.13 0.91 -10.30
N TYR A 132 7.32 1.75 -9.27
CA TYR A 132 8.07 3.00 -9.37
C TYR A 132 9.55 2.74 -9.68
N LYS A 133 10.17 1.76 -9.01
CA LYS A 133 11.54 1.31 -9.29
C LYS A 133 11.71 0.90 -10.75
N HIS A 134 10.79 0.10 -11.29
CA HIS A 134 10.82 -0.28 -12.71
C HIS A 134 10.59 0.91 -13.64
N TYR A 135 9.66 1.79 -13.29
CA TYR A 135 9.34 2.99 -14.07
C TYR A 135 10.54 3.94 -14.19
N ARG A 136 11.28 4.16 -13.09
CA ARG A 136 12.46 5.03 -13.04
C ARG A 136 13.79 4.30 -13.33
N SER A 137 13.77 3.00 -13.63
CA SER A 137 14.97 2.17 -13.82
C SER A 137 15.96 2.24 -12.65
N LEU A 138 15.46 2.15 -11.42
CA LEU A 138 16.27 2.19 -10.19
C LEU A 138 16.79 0.80 -9.81
N ASP A 139 17.99 0.75 -9.24
CA ASP A 139 18.61 -0.50 -8.77
C ASP A 139 17.95 -1.06 -7.49
N HIS A 140 17.35 -0.19 -6.67
CA HIS A 140 16.76 -0.52 -5.38
C HIS A 140 15.44 0.23 -5.17
N LEU A 141 14.60 -0.30 -4.27
CA LEU A 141 13.39 0.36 -3.81
C LEU A 141 13.75 1.65 -3.07
N ILE A 142 12.91 2.68 -3.22
CA ILE A 142 13.04 3.93 -2.49
C ILE A 142 11.81 4.16 -1.60
N SER A 143 11.94 5.02 -0.58
CA SER A 143 10.82 5.41 0.26
C SER A 143 9.82 6.28 -0.50
N LEU A 144 8.57 6.29 -0.03
CA LEU A 144 7.52 7.15 -0.56
C LEU A 144 7.96 8.62 -0.52
N LYS A 145 8.52 9.06 0.62
CA LYS A 145 9.11 10.39 0.77
C LYS A 145 10.09 10.74 -0.35
N LYS A 146 11.04 9.86 -0.66
CA LYS A 146 12.02 10.11 -1.72
C LYS A 146 11.36 10.16 -3.10
N ALA A 147 10.35 9.32 -3.36
CA ALA A 147 9.58 9.40 -4.59
C ALA A 147 8.83 10.73 -4.72
N ILE A 148 8.18 11.22 -3.65
CA ILE A 148 7.52 12.54 -3.64
C ILE A 148 8.52 13.64 -4.02
N GLU A 149 9.69 13.65 -3.36
CA GLU A 149 10.77 14.62 -3.60
C GLU A 149 11.26 14.57 -5.06
N GLU A 150 11.57 13.37 -5.59
CA GLU A 150 12.04 13.18 -6.96
C GLU A 150 11.03 13.63 -8.02
N ASN A 151 9.74 13.53 -7.73
CA ASN A 151 8.67 13.95 -8.65
C ASN A 151 8.27 15.42 -8.47
N SER A 152 8.89 16.13 -7.52
CA SER A 152 8.49 17.50 -7.14
C SER A 152 7.00 17.59 -6.80
N ILE A 153 6.48 16.57 -6.13
CA ILE A 153 5.09 16.52 -5.66
C ILE A 153 5.02 17.32 -4.35
N GLU A 154 3.98 18.15 -4.23
CA GLU A 154 3.68 18.82 -2.97
C GLU A 154 3.15 17.79 -1.97
N GLN A 155 3.96 17.47 -0.97
CA GLN A 155 3.58 16.55 0.09
C GLN A 155 2.37 17.10 0.84
N ILE A 156 1.32 16.27 0.97
CA ILE A 156 0.19 16.57 1.82
C ILE A 156 0.45 15.99 3.21
N GLY A 157 0.14 16.79 4.23
CA GLY A 157 0.05 16.35 5.61
C GLY A 157 1.38 15.89 6.24
N ILE A 158 1.27 14.99 7.22
CA ILE A 158 2.39 14.54 8.06
C ILE A 158 2.76 13.10 7.69
N LEU A 159 4.06 12.83 7.57
CA LEU A 159 4.56 11.46 7.36
C LEU A 159 4.10 10.55 8.50
N HIS A 160 3.72 9.31 8.17
CA HIS A 160 3.18 8.32 9.10
C HIS A 160 1.77 8.63 9.62
N SER A 161 1.00 9.44 8.87
CA SER A 161 -0.46 9.36 8.92
C SER A 161 -0.93 8.53 7.73
N ALA A 162 -1.68 7.47 8.02
CA ALA A 162 -2.10 6.51 7.01
C ALA A 162 -2.84 7.18 5.83
N LEU A 163 -3.72 8.16 6.10
CA LEU A 163 -4.45 8.84 5.02
C LEU A 163 -3.52 9.72 4.17
N ASP A 164 -2.63 10.47 4.82
CA ASP A 164 -1.70 11.36 4.11
C ASP A 164 -0.77 10.55 3.21
N ASP A 165 -0.23 9.42 3.71
CA ASP A 165 0.63 8.53 2.93
C ASP A 165 -0.14 7.83 1.79
N ALA A 166 -1.39 7.42 1.99
CA ALA A 166 -2.24 6.92 0.90
C ALA A 166 -2.48 7.98 -0.19
N ILE A 167 -2.74 9.24 0.18
CA ILE A 167 -2.91 10.34 -0.77
C ILE A 167 -1.61 10.64 -1.53
N ASN A 168 -0.49 10.71 -0.81
CA ASN A 168 0.82 10.96 -1.41
C ASN A 168 1.21 9.83 -2.39
N ALA A 169 0.96 8.57 -2.04
CA ALA A 169 1.15 7.43 -2.94
C ALA A 169 0.25 7.54 -4.18
N ALA A 170 -1.01 7.96 -4.01
CA ALA A 170 -1.91 8.19 -5.14
C ALA A 170 -1.42 9.32 -6.06
N GLN A 171 -0.82 10.39 -5.52
CA GLN A 171 -0.22 11.46 -6.31
C GLN A 171 1.01 10.97 -7.11
N VAL A 172 1.86 10.13 -6.51
CA VAL A 172 2.98 9.50 -7.24
C VAL A 172 2.46 8.64 -8.38
N MET A 173 1.45 7.79 -8.13
CA MET A 173 0.83 6.97 -9.16
C MET A 173 0.20 7.82 -10.27
N ALA A 174 -0.54 8.87 -9.91
CA ALA A 174 -1.13 9.82 -10.87
C ALA A 174 -0.06 10.47 -11.75
N ARG A 175 1.07 10.87 -11.15
CA ARG A 175 2.20 11.44 -11.89
C ARG A 175 2.78 10.43 -12.87
N MET A 176 3.02 9.20 -12.44
CA MET A 176 3.47 8.13 -13.34
C MET A 176 2.51 7.94 -14.51
N MET A 177 1.19 7.89 -14.25
CA MET A 177 0.16 7.74 -15.28
C MET A 177 0.16 8.90 -16.27
N SER A 178 0.30 10.14 -15.79
CA SER A 178 0.39 11.34 -16.65
C SER A 178 1.64 11.34 -17.55
N GLU A 179 2.70 10.67 -17.12
CA GLU A 179 3.95 10.50 -17.87
C GLU A 179 3.94 9.23 -18.77
N GLY A 180 2.79 8.54 -18.86
CA GLY A 180 2.58 7.42 -19.79
C GLY A 180 2.80 6.03 -19.17
N TRP A 181 3.01 5.93 -17.86
CA TRP A 181 2.98 4.63 -17.19
C TRP A 181 1.54 4.08 -17.20
N MET A 182 1.40 2.79 -17.49
CA MET A 182 0.12 2.10 -17.49
C MET A 182 0.22 0.88 -16.57
N VAL A 183 -0.84 0.64 -15.80
CA VAL A 183 -0.98 -0.59 -15.03
C VAL A 183 -1.08 -1.75 -16.01
N LYS A 184 -0.09 -2.65 -15.97
CA LYS A 184 -0.14 -3.88 -16.76
C LYS A 184 -1.12 -4.84 -16.11
N THR A 185 -2.28 -5.00 -16.72
CA THR A 185 -3.18 -6.12 -16.39
C THR A 185 -2.55 -7.43 -16.88
N GLY A 186 -3.02 -8.58 -16.36
CA GLY A 186 -2.43 -9.90 -16.62
C GLY A 186 -2.21 -10.25 -18.11
N GLU A 187 -3.02 -9.70 -19.02
CA GLU A 187 -2.86 -9.88 -20.47
C GLU A 187 -1.67 -9.11 -21.06
N GLN A 188 -1.34 -7.93 -20.52
CA GLN A 188 -0.24 -7.09 -21.00
C GLN A 188 1.11 -7.43 -20.36
N ALA A 189 1.10 -7.99 -19.15
CA ALA A 189 2.30 -8.49 -18.49
C ALA A 189 2.95 -9.61 -19.29
N HIS A 190 2.15 -10.57 -19.78
CA HIS A 190 2.61 -11.73 -20.56
C HIS A 190 3.29 -11.30 -21.88
N GLY A 191 2.66 -10.41 -22.65
CA GLY A 191 3.24 -9.93 -23.91
C GLY A 191 4.51 -9.09 -23.74
N SER A 192 4.69 -8.44 -22.58
CA SER A 192 5.91 -7.68 -22.29
C SER A 192 7.07 -8.56 -21.80
N GLU A 193 6.76 -9.65 -21.09
CA GLU A 193 7.73 -10.64 -20.64
C GLU A 193 8.24 -11.48 -21.83
N GLU A 194 7.34 -11.94 -22.70
CA GLU A 194 7.70 -12.64 -23.95
C GLU A 194 8.59 -11.78 -24.85
N LYS A 195 8.29 -10.48 -24.95
CA LYS A 195 9.09 -9.54 -25.75
C LYS A 195 10.47 -9.31 -25.14
N ARG A 196 10.59 -9.22 -23.80
CA ARG A 196 11.88 -9.13 -23.10
C ARG A 196 12.72 -10.41 -23.25
N ILE A 197 12.11 -11.58 -23.14
CA ILE A 197 12.77 -12.88 -23.35
C ILE A 197 13.26 -12.99 -24.80
N ALA A 198 12.45 -12.58 -25.77
CA ALA A 198 12.83 -12.57 -27.18
C ALA A 198 14.00 -11.61 -27.48
N GLU A 199 14.00 -10.40 -26.90
CA GLU A 199 15.07 -9.41 -27.05
C GLU A 199 16.38 -9.87 -26.38
N ALA A 200 16.30 -10.52 -25.21
CA ALA A 200 17.46 -11.10 -24.53
C ALA A 200 18.08 -12.28 -25.31
N ALA A 201 17.23 -13.15 -25.86
CA ALA A 201 17.68 -14.25 -26.72
C ALA A 201 18.37 -13.73 -27.99
N GLN A 202 17.88 -12.65 -28.59
CA GLN A 202 18.45 -12.06 -29.81
C GLN A 202 19.79 -11.34 -29.57
N LYS A 203 20.02 -10.81 -28.36
CA LYS A 203 21.34 -10.28 -27.96
C LYS A 203 22.38 -11.37 -27.78
N ASN A 204 22.02 -12.52 -27.20
CA ASN A 204 22.96 -13.64 -27.00
C ASN A 204 23.40 -14.31 -28.32
N SER A 205 22.54 -14.32 -29.34
CA SER A 205 22.88 -14.87 -30.66
C SER A 205 23.86 -14.00 -31.46
N LYS A 206 24.08 -12.73 -31.07
CA LYS A 206 25.02 -11.81 -31.73
C LYS A 206 26.43 -11.81 -31.13
N ILE A 207 26.65 -12.51 -30.03
CA ILE A 207 27.95 -12.57 -29.32
C ILE A 207 28.80 -13.77 -29.78
N ILE A 208 28.24 -14.67 -30.59
CA ILE A 208 28.95 -15.83 -31.15
C ILE A 208 29.28 -15.56 -32.63
N ILE A 209 30.23 -14.67 -32.90
CA ILE A 209 31.02 -14.63 -34.15
C ILE A 209 32.42 -14.13 -33.83
#